data_AF-A0A831YM02-F1
#
_entry.id   AF-A0A831YM02-F1
#
_cell.length_a   1.000
_cell.length_b   1.000
_cell.length_c   1.000
_cell.angle_alpha   90.00
_cell.angle_beta   90.00
_cell.angle_gamma   90.00
#
_symmetry.space_group_name_H-M   'P 1'
#
loop_
_entity.id
_entity.type
_entity.pdbx_description
1 polymer ?
#
loop_
_entity_poly.entity_id
_entity_poly.type
_entity_poly.pdbx_seq_one_letter_code
_entity_poly.pdbx_strand_id
1 'polypeptide(L)'
;MSDPIPPSSPIQDTILSQLAAVAAGKSIDPMSVAKAIEPERWQRVLGHVRTNAIELAREGKIVILRHNKPVNPEQFRGVYRLRLRMEGDPTSFEDVADDVAGEEGGED
;
A
#
# COMPACT_ATOMS: atom_id res chain seq x y z
N MET A 1 -9.60 -28.58 3.85
CA MET A 1 -10.24 -27.75 4.87
C MET A 1 -9.14 -26.90 5.48
N SER A 2 -9.29 -25.58 5.32
CA SER A 2 -8.48 -24.44 5.77
C SER A 2 -7.04 -24.71 6.20
N ASP A 3 -6.11 -24.35 5.31
CA ASP A 3 -4.72 -24.08 5.68
C ASP A 3 -4.71 -23.02 6.81
N PRO A 4 -4.06 -23.26 7.96
CA PRO A 4 -3.93 -22.25 8.98
C PRO A 4 -3.06 -21.14 8.40
N ILE A 5 -3.69 -20.02 8.02
CA ILE A 5 -2.99 -18.78 7.70
C ILE A 5 -2.00 -18.58 8.86
N PRO A 6 -0.68 -18.48 8.63
CA PRO A 6 0.27 -18.13 9.69
C PRO A 6 -0.23 -16.83 10.35
N PRO A 7 0.14 -16.50 11.60
CA PRO A 7 -0.40 -15.32 12.27
C PRO A 7 0.04 -14.03 11.57
N SER A 8 -0.65 -13.69 10.48
CA SER A 8 -0.69 -12.37 9.91
C SER A 8 -1.35 -11.48 10.94
N SER A 9 -0.78 -10.30 11.12
CA SER A 9 -1.35 -9.30 12.01
C SER A 9 -2.79 -9.01 11.59
N PRO A 10 -3.75 -8.78 12.52
CA PRO A 10 -5.13 -8.45 12.18
C PRO A 10 -5.24 -7.25 11.22
N ILE A 11 -4.23 -6.39 11.21
CA ILE A 11 -4.09 -5.28 10.28
C ILE A 11 -3.82 -5.76 8.84
N GLN A 12 -2.92 -6.73 8.64
CA GLN A 12 -2.63 -7.29 7.32
C GLN A 12 -3.86 -7.96 6.73
N ASP A 13 -4.57 -8.78 7.51
CA ASP A 13 -5.82 -9.42 7.09
C ASP A 13 -6.87 -8.38 6.69
N THR A 14 -6.99 -7.30 7.47
CA THR A 14 -7.94 -6.23 7.16
C THR A 14 -7.57 -5.48 5.88
N ILE A 15 -6.27 -5.22 5.65
CA ILE A 15 -5.79 -4.63 4.39
C ILE A 15 -6.18 -5.52 3.21
N LEU A 16 -5.84 -6.80 3.28
CA LEU A 16 -6.12 -7.76 2.21
C LEU A 16 -7.61 -7.95 1.97
N SER A 17 -8.41 -8.01 3.04
CA SER A 17 -9.87 -8.14 2.96
C SER A 17 -10.51 -6.93 2.30
N GLN A 18 -10.14 -5.71 2.70
CA GLN A 18 -10.65 -4.49 2.05
C GLN A 18 -10.20 -4.38 0.59
N LEU A 19 -8.96 -4.78 0.30
CA LEU A 19 -8.41 -4.82 -1.05
C LEU A 19 -9.12 -5.85 -1.95
N ALA A 20 -9.50 -7.01 -1.40
CA ALA A 20 -10.26 -8.03 -2.11
C ALA A 20 -11.72 -7.60 -2.37
N ALA A 21 -12.28 -6.73 -1.51
CA ALA A 21 -13.62 -6.19 -1.68
C ALA A 21 -13.70 -5.07 -2.74
N VAL A 22 -12.57 -4.47 -3.14
CA VAL A 22 -12.55 -3.46 -4.20
C VAL A 22 -12.23 -4.09 -5.55
N ALA A 23 -12.74 -3.48 -6.63
CA ALA A 23 -12.44 -3.94 -7.99
C ALA A 23 -10.92 -3.91 -8.26
N ALA A 24 -10.46 -4.88 -9.05
CA ALA A 24 -9.06 -4.94 -9.48
C ALA A 24 -8.61 -3.57 -10.04
N GLY A 25 -7.55 -3.04 -9.45
CA GLY A 25 -6.96 -1.77 -9.89
C GLY A 25 -7.35 -0.58 -9.01
N LYS A 26 -8.38 -0.75 -8.16
CA LYS A 26 -8.78 0.25 -7.18
C LYS A 26 -7.91 0.19 -5.94
N SER A 27 -7.71 1.36 -5.35
CA SER A 27 -6.89 1.54 -4.17
C SER A 27 -7.71 1.98 -2.97
N ILE A 28 -7.31 1.55 -1.78
CA ILE A 28 -7.91 1.92 -0.50
C ILE A 28 -7.06 2.94 0.24
N ASP A 29 -7.69 3.63 1.17
CA ASP A 29 -7.02 4.59 2.06
C ASP A 29 -6.63 3.91 3.39
N PRO A 30 -5.41 4.15 3.93
CA PRO A 30 -4.97 3.55 5.18
C PRO A 30 -5.86 3.89 6.40
N MET A 31 -6.57 5.03 6.38
CA MET A 31 -7.53 5.38 7.42
C MET A 31 -8.74 4.44 7.41
N SER A 32 -9.17 3.94 6.25
CA SER A 32 -10.26 2.96 6.15
C SER A 32 -9.90 1.67 6.87
N VAL A 33 -8.64 1.24 6.73
CA VAL A 33 -8.09 0.08 7.45
C VAL A 33 -8.04 0.36 8.95
N ALA A 34 -7.47 1.51 9.35
CA ALA A 34 -7.36 1.87 10.76
C ALA A 34 -8.72 1.97 11.45
N LYS A 35 -9.73 2.54 10.78
CA LYS A 35 -11.11 2.66 11.30
C LYS A 35 -11.82 1.32 11.41
N ALA A 36 -11.50 0.35 10.55
CA ALA A 36 -12.03 -0.99 10.66
C ALA A 36 -11.48 -1.76 11.89
N ILE A 37 -10.27 -1.41 12.33
CA ILE A 37 -9.62 -2.00 13.50
C ILE A 37 -10.04 -1.28 14.80
N GLU A 38 -9.76 0.02 14.90
CA GLU A 38 -10.13 0.84 16.07
C GLU A 38 -10.75 2.17 15.59
N PRO A 39 -12.07 2.25 15.43
CA PRO A 39 -12.73 3.45 14.90
C PRO A 39 -12.56 4.68 15.81
N GLU A 40 -12.42 4.50 17.12
CA GLU A 40 -12.25 5.61 18.08
C GLU A 40 -10.79 6.08 18.20
N ARG A 41 -9.82 5.19 17.93
CA ARG A 41 -8.38 5.44 18.14
C ARG A 41 -7.56 5.19 16.86
N TRP A 42 -8.19 5.31 15.71
CA TRP A 42 -7.62 5.03 14.39
C TRP A 42 -6.27 5.73 14.15
N GLN A 43 -6.07 6.93 14.71
CA GLN A 43 -4.82 7.68 14.60
C GLN A 43 -3.61 6.91 15.14
N ARG A 44 -3.77 6.13 16.22
CA ARG A 44 -2.70 5.30 16.78
C ARG A 44 -2.44 4.07 15.92
N VAL A 45 -3.48 3.54 15.31
CA VAL A 45 -3.42 2.37 14.42
C VAL A 45 -2.73 2.70 13.08
N LEU A 46 -2.81 3.95 12.60
CA LEU A 46 -2.18 4.37 11.34
C LEU A 46 -0.68 4.04 11.25
N GLY A 47 0.06 4.19 12.34
CA GLY A 47 1.48 3.83 12.37
C GLY A 47 1.69 2.34 12.11
N HIS A 48 0.86 1.50 12.73
CA HIS A 48 0.89 0.05 12.53
C HIS A 48 0.40 -0.34 11.13
N VAL A 49 -0.64 0.30 10.60
CA VAL A 49 -1.12 0.11 9.21
C VAL A 49 0.01 0.36 8.22
N ARG A 50 0.78 1.45 8.42
CA ARG A 50 1.92 1.75 7.58
C ARG A 50 2.96 0.62 7.61
N THR A 51 3.38 0.18 8.80
CA THR A 51 4.37 -0.90 8.93
C THR A 51 3.90 -2.19 8.26
N ASN A 52 2.67 -2.60 8.50
CA ASN A 52 2.11 -3.83 7.93
C ASN A 52 1.92 -3.72 6.40
N ALA A 53 1.56 -2.54 5.89
CA ALA A 53 1.50 -2.30 4.45
C ALA A 53 2.87 -2.41 3.79
N ILE A 54 3.93 -1.95 4.45
CA ILE A 54 5.32 -2.08 3.96
C ILE A 54 5.73 -3.55 3.91
N GLU A 55 5.42 -4.33 4.95
CA GLU A 55 5.68 -5.78 4.96
C GLU A 55 4.95 -6.49 3.82
N LEU A 56 3.65 -6.24 3.64
CA LEU A 56 2.87 -6.81 2.54
C LEU A 56 3.39 -6.38 1.15
N ALA A 57 3.90 -5.16 1.03
CA ALA A 57 4.50 -4.68 -0.22
C ALA A 57 5.84 -5.36 -0.49
N ARG A 58 6.67 -5.57 0.54
CA ARG A 58 7.92 -6.33 0.45
C ARG A 58 7.69 -7.80 0.10
N GLU A 59 6.61 -8.39 0.61
CA GLU A 59 6.17 -9.74 0.21
C GLU A 59 5.60 -9.80 -1.21
N GLY A 60 5.39 -8.64 -1.85
CA GLY A 60 4.80 -8.57 -3.18
C GLY A 60 3.32 -8.94 -3.21
N LYS A 61 2.58 -8.77 -2.10
CA LYS A 61 1.12 -8.96 -2.07
C LYS A 61 0.37 -7.71 -2.49
N ILE A 62 0.89 -6.54 -2.10
CA ILE A 62 0.27 -5.23 -2.37
C ILE A 62 1.28 -4.25 -2.94
N VAL A 63 0.78 -3.10 -3.39
CA VAL A 63 1.58 -1.98 -3.88
C VAL A 63 1.14 -0.71 -3.17
N ILE A 64 2.11 0.10 -2.77
CA ILE A 64 1.87 1.42 -2.19
C ILE A 64 1.91 2.44 -3.31
N LEU A 65 0.85 3.24 -3.40
CA LEU A 65 0.67 4.24 -4.44
C LEU A 65 0.75 5.65 -3.87
N ARG A 66 1.40 6.55 -4.61
CA ARG A 66 1.37 7.99 -4.39
C ARG A 66 1.02 8.68 -5.72
N HIS A 67 0.04 9.59 -5.69
CA HIS A 67 -0.47 10.24 -6.91
C HIS A 67 -0.82 9.21 -8.02
N ASN A 68 -1.41 8.07 -7.64
CA ASN A 68 -1.73 6.91 -8.50
C ASN A 68 -0.52 6.20 -9.15
N LYS A 69 0.71 6.49 -8.73
CA LYS A 69 1.92 5.79 -9.19
C LYS A 69 2.46 4.88 -8.09
N PRO A 70 2.95 3.66 -8.40
CA PRO A 70 3.63 2.81 -7.44
C PRO A 70 4.89 3.51 -6.95
N VAL A 71 5.11 3.49 -5.63
CA VAL A 71 6.26 4.12 -4.98
C VAL A 71 6.97 3.13 -4.06
N ASN A 72 8.24 3.41 -3.79
CA ASN A 72 9.03 2.63 -2.86
C ASN A 72 8.35 2.58 -1.47
N PRO A 73 8.02 1.39 -0.94
CA PRO A 73 7.36 1.25 0.35
C PRO A 73 8.21 1.74 1.53
N GLU A 74 9.52 1.89 1.40
CA GLU A 74 10.39 2.31 2.51
C GLU A 74 10.59 3.82 2.58
N GLN A 75 10.41 4.52 1.45
CA GLN A 75 10.77 5.94 1.34
C GLN A 75 9.57 6.89 1.22
N PHE A 76 8.36 6.38 1.01
CA PHE A 76 7.19 7.24 0.80
C PHE A 76 6.84 8.10 2.02
N ARG A 77 6.38 9.33 1.76
CA ARG A 77 5.89 10.28 2.76
C ARG A 77 4.60 10.93 2.30
N GLY A 78 3.80 11.40 3.26
CA GLY A 78 2.53 12.08 3.00
C GLY A 78 1.39 11.12 2.68
N VAL A 79 0.43 11.58 1.87
CA VAL A 79 -0.76 10.80 1.50
C VAL A 79 -0.37 9.65 0.57
N TYR A 80 -0.78 8.44 0.94
CA TYR A 80 -0.54 7.22 0.17
C TYR A 80 -1.81 6.39 0.10
N ARG A 81 -1.88 5.50 -0.89
CA ARG A 81 -2.97 4.55 -1.07
C ARG A 81 -2.41 3.15 -1.22
N LEU A 82 -3.23 2.14 -0.92
CA LEU A 82 -2.84 0.74 -1.03
C LEU A 82 -3.64 0.08 -2.14
N ARG A 83 -3.01 -0.78 -2.93
CA ARG A 83 -3.67 -1.54 -4.00
C ARG A 83 -3.17 -2.99 -4.00
N LEU A 84 -3.98 -3.93 -4.46
CA LEU A 84 -3.46 -5.25 -4.81
C LEU A 84 -2.36 -5.13 -5.87
N ARG A 85 -1.38 -6.03 -5.76
CA ARG A 85 -0.42 -6.22 -6.83
C ARG A 85 -1.13 -6.68 -8.11
N MET A 86 -0.75 -6.09 -9.22
CA MET A 86 -1.12 -6.49 -10.57
C MET A 86 0.10 -7.01 -11.33
N GLU A 87 -0.19 -7.76 -12.39
CA GLU A 87 0.80 -8.13 -13.38
C GLU A 87 1.35 -6.85 -14.05
N GLY A 88 2.67 -6.65 -13.95
CA GLY A 88 3.36 -5.44 -14.40
C GLY A 88 3.73 -4.45 -13.30
N ASP A 89 3.30 -4.63 -12.05
CA ASP A 89 3.80 -3.80 -10.95
C ASP A 89 5.28 -4.13 -10.64
N PRO A 90 6.10 -3.12 -10.28
CA PRO A 90 7.49 -3.33 -9.91
C PRO A 90 7.60 -4.29 -8.71
N THR A 91 8.40 -5.36 -8.85
CA THR A 91 8.72 -6.33 -7.79
C THR A 91 9.85 -5.85 -6.90
N SER A 92 10.73 -5.02 -7.45
CA SER A 92 11.86 -4.42 -6.76
C SER A 92 11.85 -2.93 -7.08
N PHE A 93 11.88 -2.11 -6.03
CA PHE A 93 12.24 -0.70 -6.16
C PHE A 93 13.72 -0.65 -5.79
N GLU A 94 14.60 -0.81 -6.78
CA GLU A 94 16.01 -0.51 -6.57
C GLU A 94 16.10 0.93 -6.03
N ASP A 95 17.04 1.17 -5.11
CA ASP A 95 17.35 2.50 -4.58
C ASP A 95 18.00 3.33 -5.69
N VAL A 96 17.24 3.64 -6.74
CA VAL A 96 17.49 4.83 -7.53
C VAL A 96 17.09 5.99 -6.64
N ALA A 97 18.05 6.41 -5.81
CA ALA A 97 18.07 7.74 -5.27
C ALA A 97 17.70 8.68 -6.41
N ASP A 98 16.53 9.32 -6.26
CA ASP A 98 15.90 10.26 -7.18
C ASP A 98 16.96 11.08 -7.93
N ASP A 99 17.26 10.66 -9.16
CA ASP A 99 17.93 11.50 -10.13
C ASP A 99 17.09 11.47 -11.41
N VAL A 100 16.92 12.68 -11.92
CA VAL A 100 16.37 13.12 -13.20
C VAL A 100 14.87 13.01 -13.47
N ALA A 101 14.31 14.23 -13.51
CA ALA A 101 13.55 14.80 -14.62
C ALA A 101 12.03 14.78 -14.49
N GLY A 102 11.51 15.90 -13.96
CA GLY A 102 10.46 16.57 -14.71
C GLY A 102 10.98 17.00 -16.10
N GLU A 103 10.07 17.47 -16.94
CA GLU A 103 10.22 17.73 -18.39
C GLU A 103 9.87 16.46 -19.19
N GLU A 104 8.93 16.47 -20.13
CA GLU A 104 8.72 17.38 -21.28
C GLU A 104 7.19 17.47 -21.56
N GLY A 105 6.55 18.46 -22.20
CA GLY A 105 6.82 19.69 -22.95
C GLY A 105 5.42 20.33 -23.18
N GLY A 106 5.22 21.63 -23.38
CA GLY A 106 5.73 22.47 -24.46
C GLY A 106 4.52 22.98 -25.26
N GLU A 107 4.27 24.29 -25.16
CA GLU A 107 3.66 25.21 -26.15
C GLU A 107 2.35 24.86 -26.88
N ASP A 108 1.32 25.70 -26.72
CA ASP A 108 0.83 26.62 -27.78
C ASP A 108 0.12 27.83 -27.13
#